data_AF-A0A7G3AFQ3-F1
#
_entry.id   AF-A0A7G3AFQ3-F1
#
_cell.length_a   1.000
_cell.length_b   1.000
_cell.length_c   1.000
_cell.angle_alpha   90.00
_cell.angle_beta   90.00
_cell.angle_gamma   90.00
#
_symmetry.space_group_name_H-M   'P 1'
#
loop_
_entity.id
_entity.type
_entity.pdbx_description
1 polymer ?
#
loop_
_entity_poly.entity_id
_entity_poly.type
_entity_poly.pdbx_seq_one_letter_code
_entity_poly.pdbx_strand_id
1 'polypeptide(L)'
;TCTSVSRLQSFRLDRVNFFKEVSLLGKMSAIRTGILVIALAIVISGQILRHPPSTHPDYPGHCWIADLKQAVRGGSEWSDRQNCVRYSCFAHDYSYEIDGCGKMAIPDTCKPTPIDTTKDYPDCCPKFTCN
;
A
#
# COMPACT_ATOMS: atom_id res chain seq x y z
N THR A 1 9.91 28.26 -11.66
CA THR A 1 8.62 28.97 -11.42
C THR A 1 7.58 27.96 -11.03
N CYS A 2 6.90 28.21 -9.92
CA CYS A 2 5.80 27.42 -9.34
C CYS A 2 4.56 27.34 -10.25
N THR A 3 3.81 26.23 -10.11
CA THR A 3 2.34 26.08 -9.92
C THR A 3 2.01 24.61 -10.25
N SER A 4 1.60 23.67 -9.39
CA SER A 4 0.62 23.57 -8.30
C SER A 4 -0.87 23.56 -8.74
N VAL A 5 -1.51 22.41 -8.46
CA VAL A 5 -2.91 22.17 -8.05
C VAL A 5 -4.00 21.93 -9.11
N SER A 6 -4.80 20.88 -8.85
CA SER A 6 -6.23 20.65 -9.17
C SER A 6 -6.47 19.64 -10.31
N ARG A 7 -6.60 18.32 -10.06
CA ARG A 7 -7.77 17.60 -9.50
C ARG A 7 -9.12 18.17 -9.98
N LEU A 8 -9.85 17.34 -10.75
CA LEU A 8 -11.27 17.35 -11.15
C LEU A 8 -11.49 17.45 -12.66
N GLN A 9 -12.46 16.65 -13.14
CA GLN A 9 -12.98 16.55 -14.51
C GLN A 9 -12.07 15.69 -15.40
N SER A 10 -12.47 14.55 -15.99
CA SER A 10 -13.70 14.36 -16.73
C SER A 10 -13.79 12.89 -17.18
N PHE A 11 -14.27 11.97 -16.32
CA PHE A 11 -15.01 10.79 -16.80
C PHE A 11 -16.49 11.17 -16.76
N ARG A 12 -16.84 11.96 -17.77
CA ARG A 12 -18.17 12.34 -18.22
C ARG A 12 -19.01 11.05 -18.30
N LEU A 13 -20.00 10.92 -17.42
CA LEU A 13 -21.39 11.21 -17.76
C LEU A 13 -21.81 10.49 -19.05
N ASP A 14 -22.28 9.25 -18.92
CA ASP A 14 -23.25 8.65 -19.84
C ASP A 14 -23.91 7.43 -19.20
N ARG A 15 -24.93 7.69 -18.37
CA ARG A 15 -26.27 7.09 -18.45
C ARG A 15 -27.03 7.39 -17.17
N VAL A 16 -27.69 8.56 -17.15
CA VAL A 16 -29.08 8.69 -17.59
C VAL A 16 -30.00 8.24 -16.46
N ASN A 17 -30.56 9.22 -15.75
CA ASN A 17 -32.00 9.40 -15.50
C ASN A 17 -32.89 8.19 -15.11
N PHE A 18 -32.36 7.01 -14.78
CA PHE A 18 -33.17 5.82 -14.51
C PHE A 18 -33.66 5.77 -13.05
N PHE A 19 -32.96 6.43 -12.12
CA PHE A 19 -33.28 6.33 -10.70
C PHE A 19 -34.17 7.45 -10.14
N LYS A 20 -34.74 8.30 -11.01
CA LYS A 20 -35.69 9.34 -10.58
C LYS A 20 -37.11 8.78 -10.33
N GLU A 21 -37.39 7.55 -10.79
CA GLU A 21 -38.70 6.87 -10.74
C GLU A 21 -38.76 5.70 -9.74
N VAL A 22 -37.77 5.54 -8.85
CA VAL A 22 -37.89 4.61 -7.72
C VAL A 22 -38.53 5.38 -6.56
N SER A 23 -39.73 5.89 -6.82
CA SER A 23 -40.69 6.55 -5.95
C SER A 23 -41.17 5.64 -4.82
N LEU A 24 -40.92 6.03 -3.57
CA LEU A 24 -41.90 6.05 -2.48
C LEU A 24 -42.84 4.80 -2.43
N LEU A 25 -42.61 3.73 -1.67
CA LEU A 25 -43.28 3.57 -0.36
C LEU A 25 -42.80 2.34 0.47
N GLY A 26 -41.82 1.55 0.00
CA GLY A 26 -41.35 0.32 0.66
C GLY A 26 -39.85 0.30 1.00
N LYS A 27 -39.22 1.48 1.04
CA LYS A 27 -37.79 1.65 0.70
C LYS A 27 -36.86 1.84 1.89
N MET A 28 -37.38 2.03 3.11
CA MET A 28 -36.55 2.23 4.31
C MET A 28 -35.73 0.98 4.68
N SER A 29 -36.23 -0.22 4.38
CA SER A 29 -35.50 -1.49 4.62
C SER A 29 -34.43 -1.74 3.54
N ALA A 30 -34.79 -1.62 2.26
CA ALA A 30 -33.85 -1.83 1.15
C ALA A 30 -32.72 -0.78 1.08
N ILE A 31 -33.00 0.47 1.49
CA ILE A 31 -31.95 1.51 1.60
C ILE A 31 -30.97 1.16 2.72
N ARG A 32 -31.46 0.68 3.88
CA ARG A 32 -30.60 0.23 4.98
C ARG A 32 -29.74 -0.97 4.58
N THR A 33 -30.33 -1.96 3.92
CA THR A 33 -29.60 -3.12 3.40
C THR A 33 -28.58 -2.71 2.33
N GLY A 34 -28.95 -1.78 1.44
CA GLY A 34 -28.05 -1.24 0.41
C GLY A 34 -26.86 -0.47 1.00
N ILE A 35 -27.09 0.38 2.01
CA ILE A 35 -26.03 1.11 2.71
C ILE A 35 -25.08 0.13 3.43
N LEU A 36 -25.61 -0.91 4.07
CA LEU A 36 -24.80 -1.95 4.73
C LEU A 36 -23.93 -2.72 3.74
N VAL A 37 -24.46 -3.08 2.57
CA VAL A 37 -23.71 -3.79 1.52
C VAL A 37 -22.62 -2.91 0.91
N ILE A 38 -22.89 -1.62 0.69
CA ILE A 38 -21.89 -0.66 0.18
C ILE A 38 -20.78 -0.42 1.22
N ALA A 39 -21.13 -0.29 2.50
CA ALA A 39 -20.16 -0.11 3.58
C ALA A 39 -19.21 -1.31 3.71
N LEU A 40 -19.71 -2.53 3.55
CA LEU A 40 -18.90 -3.76 3.56
C LEU A 40 -17.92 -3.84 2.37
N ALA A 41 -18.27 -3.28 1.21
CA ALA A 41 -17.42 -3.31 0.02
C ALA A 41 -16.19 -2.39 0.10
N ILE A 42 -16.18 -1.39 0.98
CA ILE A 42 -15.08 -0.41 1.10
C ILE A 42 -13.89 -0.97 1.91
N VAL A 43 -14.13 -1.99 2.76
CA VAL A 43 -13.14 -2.49 3.74
C VAL A 43 -12.00 -3.30 3.11
N ILE A 44 -12.10 -3.69 1.84
CA ILE A 44 -11.12 -4.59 1.19
C ILE A 44 -9.86 -3.86 0.66
N SER A 45 -9.77 -2.54 0.82
CA SER A 45 -8.60 -1.78 0.36
C SER A 45 -7.48 -1.84 1.42
N GLY A 46 -6.79 -2.98 1.48
CA GLY A 46 -5.55 -3.13 2.24
C GLY A 46 -4.53 -2.06 1.82
N GLN A 47 -4.18 -1.18 2.75
CA GLN A 47 -3.23 -0.10 2.50
C GLN A 47 -1.82 -0.68 2.51
N ILE A 48 -1.34 -1.09 1.34
CA ILE A 48 0.09 -1.36 1.14
C ILE A 48 0.81 -0.02 1.11
N LEU A 49 1.82 0.15 1.96
CA LEU A 49 2.60 1.38 2.04
C LEU A 49 3.57 1.46 0.84
N ARG A 50 3.04 1.92 -0.30
CA ARG A 50 3.86 2.23 -1.48
C ARG A 50 4.41 3.63 -1.37
N HIS A 51 5.72 3.74 -1.50
CA HIS A 51 6.36 5.04 -1.64
C HIS A 51 6.03 5.61 -3.01
N PRO A 52 5.77 6.93 -3.11
CA PRO A 52 5.46 7.55 -4.39
C PRO A 52 6.59 7.32 -5.39
N PRO A 53 6.27 7.33 -6.69
CA PRO A 53 7.26 7.15 -7.73
C PRO A 53 8.36 8.20 -7.60
N SER A 54 9.59 7.71 -7.56
CA SER A 54 10.80 8.50 -7.37
C SER A 54 11.75 8.10 -8.48
N THR A 55 11.95 9.02 -9.42
CA THR A 55 12.82 8.80 -10.58
C THR A 55 13.95 9.80 -10.54
N HIS A 56 15.12 9.40 -11.03
CA HIS A 56 16.28 10.26 -11.15
C HIS A 56 16.54 10.54 -12.63
N PRO A 57 16.84 11.78 -13.06
CA PRO A 57 17.06 12.13 -14.47
C PRO A 57 18.18 11.31 -15.11
N ASP A 58 19.22 10.97 -14.35
CA ASP A 58 20.36 10.19 -14.84
C ASP A 58 20.06 8.68 -14.99
N TYR A 59 18.95 8.19 -14.41
CA TYR A 59 18.60 6.77 -14.39
C TYR A 59 17.14 6.54 -14.83
N PRO A 60 16.83 6.78 -16.12
CA PRO A 60 15.50 6.49 -16.65
C PRO A 60 15.20 4.99 -16.52
N GLY A 61 13.95 4.64 -16.20
CA GLY A 61 13.54 3.25 -16.05
C GLY A 61 13.89 2.60 -14.69
N HIS A 62 14.34 3.40 -13.73
CA HIS A 62 14.75 2.94 -12.40
C HIS A 62 13.92 3.61 -11.30
N CYS A 63 13.65 2.88 -10.21
CA CYS A 63 13.22 3.46 -8.94
C CYS A 63 14.44 4.07 -8.23
N TRP A 64 14.30 5.31 -7.78
CA TRP A 64 15.31 6.03 -7.03
C TRP A 64 15.02 5.98 -5.53
N ILE A 65 15.84 5.27 -4.77
CA ILE A 65 15.64 5.15 -3.33
C ILE A 65 16.51 6.19 -2.64
N ALA A 66 15.88 7.26 -2.16
CA ALA A 66 16.57 8.40 -1.58
C ALA A 66 17.44 8.01 -0.37
N ASP A 67 16.95 7.08 0.47
CA ASP A 67 17.64 6.64 1.68
C ASP A 67 18.95 5.91 1.38
N LEU A 68 19.00 5.12 0.30
CA LEU A 68 20.19 4.38 -0.13
C LEU A 68 21.01 5.12 -1.19
N LYS A 69 20.49 6.22 -1.75
CA LYS A 69 21.05 6.93 -2.92
C LYS A 69 21.35 5.98 -4.08
N GLN A 70 20.44 5.04 -4.32
CA GLN A 70 20.62 3.98 -5.30
C GLN A 70 19.47 3.97 -6.31
N ALA A 71 19.82 3.78 -7.59
CA ALA A 71 18.87 3.51 -8.66
C ALA A 71 18.73 2.00 -8.85
N VAL A 72 17.49 1.50 -8.84
CA VAL A 72 17.20 0.07 -9.03
C VAL A 72 16.25 -0.11 -10.20
N ARG A 73 16.52 -1.10 -11.05
CA ARG A 73 15.78 -1.33 -12.28
C ARG A 73 14.29 -1.60 -12.01
N GLY A 74 13.42 -0.99 -12.81
CA GLY A 74 11.98 -1.29 -12.80
C GLY A 74 11.69 -2.79 -12.89
N GLY A 75 10.88 -3.31 -11.97
CA GLY A 75 10.46 -4.71 -11.92
C GLY A 75 11.40 -5.64 -11.15
N SER A 76 12.46 -5.13 -10.50
CA SER A 76 13.32 -5.94 -9.64
C SER A 76 12.87 -5.91 -8.18
N GLU A 77 13.15 -7.01 -7.49
CA GLU A 77 13.00 -7.14 -6.05
C GLU A 77 14.32 -7.61 -5.45
N TRP A 78 14.66 -7.09 -4.27
CA TRP A 78 15.85 -7.52 -3.53
C TRP A 78 15.62 -7.42 -2.03
N SER A 79 16.41 -8.17 -1.27
CA SER A 79 16.33 -8.21 0.19
C SER A 79 17.60 -7.62 0.80
N ASP A 80 17.43 -6.79 1.82
CA ASP A 80 18.49 -6.38 2.71
C ASP A 80 18.45 -7.24 3.97
N ARG A 81 19.40 -8.19 4.05
CA ARG A 81 19.53 -9.13 5.17
C ARG A 81 19.97 -8.47 6.46
N GLN A 82 20.66 -7.33 6.41
CA GLN A 82 21.12 -6.64 7.62
C GLN A 82 19.95 -6.02 8.37
N ASN A 83 19.00 -5.45 7.62
CA ASN A 83 17.82 -4.80 8.18
C ASN A 83 16.56 -5.67 8.15
N CYS A 84 16.64 -6.88 7.57
CA CYS A 84 15.52 -7.79 7.38
C CYS A 84 14.33 -7.10 6.69
N VAL A 85 14.63 -6.45 5.57
CA VAL A 85 13.62 -5.78 4.73
C VAL A 85 13.70 -6.30 3.30
N ARG A 86 12.56 -6.30 2.63
CA ARG A 86 12.47 -6.55 1.19
C ARG A 86 12.05 -5.28 0.48
N TYR A 87 12.73 -4.97 -0.60
CA TYR A 87 12.40 -3.87 -1.48
C TYR A 87 11.84 -4.41 -2.79
N SER A 88 10.76 -3.78 -3.26
CA SER A 88 10.17 -4.08 -4.56
C SER A 88 10.04 -2.79 -5.37
N CYS A 89 10.61 -2.77 -6.58
CA CYS A 89 10.52 -1.65 -7.51
C CYS A 89 9.52 -1.98 -8.63
N PHE A 90 8.45 -1.20 -8.77
CA PHE A 90 7.40 -1.45 -9.74
C PHE A 90 7.74 -0.87 -11.11
N ALA A 91 7.62 -1.67 -12.18
CA ALA A 91 7.96 -1.25 -13.55
C ALA A 91 6.96 -0.26 -14.19
N HIS A 92 5.72 -0.20 -13.67
CA HIS A 92 4.64 0.62 -14.25
C HIS A 92 4.82 2.12 -13.99
N ASP A 93 5.11 2.47 -12.74
CA ASP A 93 5.17 3.84 -12.25
C ASP A 93 6.53 4.20 -11.65
N TYR A 94 7.44 3.24 -11.51
CA TYR A 94 8.71 3.43 -10.78
C TYR A 94 8.49 3.83 -9.31
N SER A 95 7.35 3.42 -8.74
CA SER A 95 7.13 3.40 -7.30
C SER A 95 7.89 2.24 -6.67
N TYR A 96 8.15 2.33 -5.36
CA TYR A 96 8.79 1.26 -4.63
C TYR A 96 8.07 0.98 -3.30
N GLU A 97 8.20 -0.26 -2.85
CA GLU A 97 7.64 -0.76 -1.59
C GLU A 97 8.77 -1.30 -0.73
N ILE A 98 8.64 -1.11 0.58
CA ILE A 98 9.57 -1.62 1.58
C ILE A 98 8.75 -2.44 2.56
N ASP A 99 8.95 -3.75 2.53
CA ASP A 99 8.39 -4.69 3.49
C ASP A 99 9.38 -4.94 4.61
N GLY A 100 8.92 -4.86 5.86
CA GLY A 100 9.71 -5.21 7.04
C GLY A 100 8.85 -5.89 8.09
N CYS A 101 9.47 -6.37 9.17
CA CYS A 101 8.85 -7.23 10.18
C CYS A 101 7.71 -6.61 11.01
N GLY A 102 7.36 -5.34 10.76
CA GLY A 102 6.41 -4.57 11.55
C GLY A 102 6.92 -4.31 12.97
N LYS A 103 6.31 -3.32 13.63
CA LYS A 103 6.52 -3.10 15.07
C LYS A 103 5.31 -3.64 15.81
N MET A 104 5.53 -4.59 16.72
CA MET A 104 4.48 -5.11 17.60
C MET A 104 4.76 -4.68 19.04
N ALA A 105 3.70 -4.34 19.78
CA ALA A 105 3.81 -4.12 21.21
C ALA A 105 3.94 -5.48 21.90
N ILE A 106 5.09 -5.71 22.55
CA ILE A 106 5.41 -6.97 23.22
C ILE A 106 5.26 -6.74 24.72
N PRO A 107 4.56 -7.60 25.47
CA PRO A 107 4.50 -7.50 26.93
C PRO A 107 5.86 -7.82 27.55
N ASP A 108 6.15 -7.26 28.72
CA ASP A 108 7.46 -7.38 29.41
C ASP A 108 7.87 -8.82 29.74
N THR A 109 6.91 -9.76 29.75
CA THR A 109 7.14 -11.20 29.96
C THR A 109 7.68 -11.92 28.72
N CYS A 110 7.68 -11.27 27.57
CA CYS A 110 8.13 -11.83 26.30
C CYS A 110 9.38 -11.10 25.81
N LYS A 111 10.34 -11.86 25.28
CA LYS A 111 11.57 -11.30 24.69
C LYS A 111 11.60 -11.55 23.18
N PRO A 112 11.95 -10.55 22.37
CA PRO A 112 12.24 -10.76 20.96
C PRO A 112 13.53 -11.56 20.80
N THR A 113 13.52 -12.49 19.86
CA THR A 113 14.73 -13.12 19.33
C THR A 113 15.48 -12.12 18.43
N PRO A 114 16.80 -12.23 18.32
CA PRO A 114 17.55 -11.38 17.39
C PRO A 114 17.17 -11.67 15.93
N ILE A 115 17.35 -10.66 15.06
CA ILE A 115 17.16 -10.81 13.62
C ILE A 115 18.14 -11.85 13.06
N ASP A 116 17.62 -12.79 12.27
CA ASP A 116 18.43 -13.81 11.60
C ASP A 116 18.91 -13.29 10.24
N THR A 117 20.09 -12.67 10.23
CA THR A 117 20.72 -12.12 9.00
C THR A 117 21.14 -13.19 7.98
N THR A 118 20.99 -14.48 8.30
CA THR A 118 21.27 -15.57 7.34
C THR A 118 20.10 -15.84 6.40
N LYS A 119 18.93 -15.28 6.69
CA LYS A 119 17.69 -15.47 5.93
C LYS A 119 17.20 -14.16 5.31
N ASP A 120 16.38 -14.29 4.28
CA ASP A 120 15.71 -13.15 3.65
C ASP A 120 14.35 -12.91 4.32
N TYR A 121 13.81 -11.69 4.18
CA TYR A 121 12.46 -11.38 4.66
C TYR A 121 11.43 -12.29 3.96
N PRO A 122 10.43 -12.85 4.67
CA PRO A 122 10.05 -12.60 6.06
C PRO A 122 10.70 -13.54 7.11
N ASP A 123 11.56 -14.47 6.69
CA ASP A 123 12.08 -15.52 7.57
C ASP A 123 13.15 -15.02 8.56
N CYS A 124 13.78 -13.88 8.28
CA CYS A 124 14.71 -13.20 9.19
C CYS A 124 14.03 -12.46 10.35
N CYS A 125 12.69 -12.37 10.35
CA CYS A 125 11.97 -11.56 11.33
C CYS A 125 12.04 -12.11 12.77
N PRO A 126 12.15 -11.22 13.76
CA PRO A 126 12.26 -11.61 15.15
C PRO A 126 10.97 -12.29 15.60
N LYS A 127 11.10 -13.49 16.17
CA LYS A 127 10.05 -14.21 16.88
C LYS A 127 10.05 -13.83 18.35
N PHE A 128 8.93 -14.02 19.03
CA PHE A 128 8.83 -13.78 20.48
C PHE A 128 8.83 -15.10 21.23
N THR A 129 9.54 -15.12 22.36
CA THR A 129 9.45 -16.20 23.33
C THR A 129 8.98 -15.61 24.65
N CYS A 130 7.87 -16.14 25.16
CA CYS A 130 7.31 -15.79 26.44
C CYS A 130 7.56 -16.94 27.41
N ASN A 131 7.91 -16.61 28.64
CA ASN A 131 8.09 -17.59 29.72
C ASN A 131 6.87 -17.59 30.63
#